data_AF-A0A0N4UNL4-F1
#
_entry.id   AF-A0A0N4UNL4-F1
#
_cell.length_a   1.000
_cell.length_b   1.000
_cell.length_c   1.000
_cell.angle_alpha   90.00
_cell.angle_beta   90.00
_cell.angle_gamma   90.00
#
_symmetry.space_group_name_H-M   'P 1'
#
loop_
_entity.id
_entity.type
_entity.pdbx_description
1 polymer ?
#
loop_
_entity_poly.entity_id
_entity_poly.type
_entity_poly.pdbx_seq_one_letter_code
_entity_poly.pdbx_strand_id
1 'polypeptide(L)'
;MRQHAKKRLCDVQSLIKLATIKSYPPCAILVTALSAIKECERVAGIVVSLTTRSKESKRWDIFERRSENIGLIESLMKNLPCIDDDLQKVVDVRLCIRNYMDLSMNWKQRCTKILSDVSAINECSHSLIDPLSELIDEAHNLNLSLPEVLNLEKILKQCQWFLRSKKLLNWNHGEKKEENDRKEIIDYFKEECRWKLQNLMSFVDEGSTIMENNLAMQEVINALKLMVKLGYENEFAAEKFLSDKANEGIGYEKANEQWLLLEQTDWMTEKNIDCFRKEMVLAKKIRDMLYYYRESGTCTLRDLRNLVLDCSGSLFIRGTTIHDDVIGLYNGVNLFRENICQIFVNEPSYYSVFDIVSGRSDLPSIIDGTSSPLRLLYNYSTDEHWSKINNFITAEQLHNHGVISFL
;
A
#
# COMPACT_ATOMS: atom_id res chain seq x y z
N MET A 1 -1.01 18.56 -69.28
CA MET A 1 -2.36 18.01 -69.48
C MET A 1 -3.19 18.35 -68.26
N ARG A 2 -4.19 19.23 -68.39
CA ARG A 2 -5.10 19.52 -67.28
C ARG A 2 -5.87 18.24 -66.97
N GLN A 3 -5.64 17.63 -65.80
CA GLN A 3 -6.57 16.65 -65.25
C GLN A 3 -7.90 17.39 -65.07
N HIS A 4 -8.80 17.23 -66.04
CA HIS A 4 -10.14 17.77 -65.93
C HIS A 4 -10.77 17.12 -64.69
N ALA A 5 -11.00 17.93 -63.65
CA ALA A 5 -11.72 17.49 -62.46
C ALA A 5 -13.03 16.81 -62.89
N LYS A 6 -13.27 15.60 -62.40
CA LYS A 6 -14.51 14.87 -62.67
C LYS A 6 -15.68 15.75 -62.26
N LYS A 7 -16.67 15.90 -63.13
CA LYS A 7 -17.89 16.66 -62.85
C LYS A 7 -18.76 15.88 -61.86
N ARG A 8 -19.59 16.56 -61.06
CA ARG A 8 -20.52 15.86 -60.17
C ARG A 8 -21.64 15.21 -60.98
N LEU A 9 -22.14 14.07 -60.54
CA LEU A 9 -23.26 13.37 -61.19
C LEU A 9 -24.50 14.27 -61.29
N CYS A 10 -24.78 15.05 -60.26
CA CYS A 10 -25.88 16.02 -60.23
C CYS A 10 -25.76 17.09 -61.34
N ASP A 11 -24.53 17.51 -61.67
CA ASP A 11 -24.27 18.47 -62.76
C ASP A 11 -24.59 17.84 -64.12
N VAL A 12 -24.18 16.59 -64.33
CA VAL A 12 -24.43 15.83 -65.58
C VAL A 12 -25.93 15.56 -65.74
N GLN A 13 -26.62 15.14 -64.68
CA GLN A 13 -28.08 14.97 -64.67
C GLN A 13 -28.81 16.27 -65.00
N SER A 14 -28.37 17.39 -64.43
CA SER A 14 -28.94 18.71 -64.69
C SER A 14 -28.79 19.13 -66.16
N LEU A 15 -27.62 18.86 -66.75
CA LEU A 15 -27.37 19.12 -68.18
C LEU A 15 -28.30 18.30 -69.08
N ILE A 16 -28.54 17.02 -68.77
CA ILE A 16 -29.45 16.18 -69.56
C ILE A 16 -30.90 16.64 -69.41
N LYS A 17 -31.35 16.96 -68.19
CA LYS A 17 -32.69 17.52 -67.95
C LYS A 17 -32.91 18.78 -68.79
N LEU A 18 -31.94 19.70 -68.79
CA LEU A 18 -31.99 20.91 -69.61
C LEU A 18 -32.06 20.62 -71.11
N ALA A 19 -31.32 19.61 -71.59
CA ALA A 19 -31.35 19.23 -73.00
C ALA A 19 -32.70 18.61 -73.42
N THR A 20 -33.30 17.79 -72.55
CA THR A 20 -34.64 17.21 -72.76
C THR A 20 -35.71 18.30 -72.78
N ILE A 21 -35.67 19.26 -71.85
CA ILE A 21 -36.61 20.40 -71.80
C ILE A 21 -36.55 21.23 -73.09
N LYS A 22 -35.35 21.39 -73.66
CA LYS A 22 -35.12 22.17 -74.88
C LYS A 22 -35.30 21.36 -76.18
N SER A 23 -35.75 20.10 -76.10
CA SER A 23 -35.98 19.23 -77.26
C SER A 23 -34.76 19.12 -78.20
N TYR A 24 -33.54 19.06 -77.64
CA TYR A 24 -32.34 18.87 -78.46
C TYR A 24 -32.40 17.52 -79.19
N PRO A 25 -31.97 17.46 -80.47
CA PRO A 25 -31.85 16.19 -81.18
C PRO A 25 -30.79 15.30 -80.50
N PRO A 26 -30.92 13.96 -80.60
CA PRO A 26 -29.88 13.04 -80.11
C PRO A 26 -28.52 13.41 -80.71
N CYS A 27 -27.55 13.74 -79.86
CA CYS A 27 -26.19 14.07 -80.28
C CYS A 27 -25.16 13.27 -79.48
N ALA A 28 -23.95 13.12 -80.01
CA ALA A 28 -22.90 12.33 -79.39
C ALA A 28 -22.63 12.72 -77.93
N ILE A 29 -22.70 14.02 -77.60
CA ILE A 29 -22.49 14.54 -76.24
C ILE A 29 -23.58 14.05 -75.29
N LEU A 30 -24.84 14.08 -75.70
CA LEU A 30 -25.96 13.57 -74.91
C LEU A 30 -25.84 12.05 -74.72
N VAL A 31 -25.41 11.32 -75.75
CA VAL A 31 -25.12 9.89 -75.65
C VAL A 31 -24.01 9.62 -74.63
N THR A 32 -22.91 10.39 -74.65
CA THR A 32 -21.83 10.26 -73.66
C THR A 32 -22.28 10.63 -72.24
N ALA A 33 -23.06 11.70 -72.07
CA ALA A 33 -23.59 12.10 -70.77
C ALA A 33 -24.56 11.05 -70.20
N LEU A 34 -25.44 10.51 -71.05
CA LEU A 34 -26.33 9.39 -70.69
C LEU A 34 -25.52 8.14 -70.34
N SER A 35 -24.44 7.86 -71.06
CA SER A 35 -23.52 6.76 -70.75
C SER A 35 -22.81 6.97 -69.41
N ALA A 36 -22.41 8.19 -69.08
CA ALA A 36 -21.77 8.52 -67.81
C ALA A 36 -22.75 8.38 -66.64
N ILE A 37 -24.00 8.83 -66.80
CA ILE A 37 -25.06 8.60 -65.81
C ILE A 37 -25.31 7.11 -65.65
N LYS A 38 -25.50 6.36 -66.75
CA LYS A 38 -25.68 4.90 -66.70
C LYS A 38 -24.52 4.20 -66.01
N GLU A 39 -23.29 4.68 -66.19
CA GLU A 39 -22.11 4.10 -65.55
C GLU A 39 -22.05 4.44 -64.05
N CYS A 40 -22.34 5.68 -63.67
CA CYS A 40 -22.46 6.09 -62.27
C CYS A 40 -23.62 5.32 -61.59
N GLU A 41 -24.77 5.14 -62.24
CA GLU A 41 -25.90 4.30 -61.79
C GLU A 41 -25.54 2.81 -61.72
N ARG A 42 -24.77 2.29 -62.67
CA ARG A 42 -24.28 0.90 -62.69
C ARG A 42 -23.36 0.64 -61.51
N VAL A 43 -22.39 1.51 -61.27
CA VAL A 43 -21.48 1.42 -60.12
C VAL A 43 -22.25 1.63 -58.83
N ALA A 44 -23.21 2.55 -58.77
CA ALA A 44 -24.09 2.67 -57.62
C ALA A 44 -24.87 1.38 -57.37
N GLY A 45 -25.41 0.74 -58.41
CA GLY A 45 -26.03 -0.57 -58.32
C GLY A 45 -25.08 -1.65 -57.81
N ILE A 46 -23.82 -1.64 -58.24
CA ILE A 46 -22.78 -2.55 -57.74
C ILE A 46 -22.46 -2.26 -56.28
N VAL A 47 -22.22 -1.01 -55.91
CA VAL A 47 -21.94 -0.60 -54.53
C VAL A 47 -23.11 -0.96 -53.63
N VAL A 48 -24.34 -0.74 -54.08
CA VAL A 48 -25.56 -1.22 -53.41
C VAL A 48 -25.51 -2.74 -53.26
N SER A 49 -25.22 -3.50 -54.31
CA SER A 49 -25.13 -4.97 -54.22
C SER A 49 -24.03 -5.46 -53.26
N LEU A 50 -22.88 -4.77 -53.21
CA LEU A 50 -21.74 -5.05 -52.33
C LEU A 50 -21.99 -4.54 -50.89
N THR A 51 -23.00 -3.70 -50.68
CA THR A 51 -23.40 -3.15 -49.38
C THR A 51 -24.64 -3.81 -48.81
N THR A 52 -25.52 -4.36 -49.65
CA THR A 52 -26.69 -5.12 -49.22
C THR A 52 -26.26 -6.39 -48.49
N ARG A 53 -26.69 -6.49 -47.23
CA ARG A 53 -26.40 -7.61 -46.33
C ARG A 53 -26.83 -8.94 -46.95
N SER A 54 -25.88 -9.80 -47.31
CA SER A 54 -26.11 -11.25 -47.28
C SER A 54 -26.28 -11.65 -45.81
N LYS A 55 -27.46 -12.18 -45.47
CA LYS A 55 -27.88 -12.52 -44.10
C LYS A 55 -27.24 -13.81 -43.53
N GLU A 56 -26.33 -14.46 -44.26
CA GLU A 56 -26.09 -15.91 -44.07
C GLU A 56 -24.65 -16.33 -43.77
N SER A 57 -23.75 -15.42 -43.38
CA SER A 57 -22.34 -15.81 -43.19
C SER A 57 -21.85 -15.60 -41.76
N LYS A 58 -21.08 -16.56 -41.25
CA LYS A 58 -20.40 -16.49 -39.95
C LYS A 58 -19.59 -15.19 -39.87
N ARG A 59 -19.53 -14.57 -38.67
CA ARG A 59 -19.00 -13.21 -38.44
C ARG A 59 -17.61 -12.92 -39.05
N TRP A 60 -16.78 -13.94 -39.26
CA TRP A 60 -15.41 -13.82 -39.78
C TRP A 60 -15.30 -13.89 -41.30
N ASP A 61 -16.05 -14.74 -41.98
CA ASP A 61 -16.06 -14.80 -43.47
C ASP A 61 -16.59 -13.48 -44.09
N ILE A 62 -17.41 -12.78 -43.30
CA ILE A 62 -17.87 -11.43 -43.61
C ILE A 62 -16.71 -10.43 -43.65
N PHE A 63 -15.67 -10.63 -42.84
CA PHE A 63 -14.57 -9.70 -42.68
C PHE A 63 -13.71 -9.61 -43.93
N GLU A 64 -13.23 -10.76 -44.41
CA GLU A 64 -12.35 -10.85 -45.56
C GLU A 64 -13.05 -10.32 -46.82
N ARG A 65 -14.29 -10.77 -47.04
CA ARG A 65 -15.16 -10.25 -48.10
C ARG A 65 -15.43 -8.74 -47.97
N ARG A 66 -15.56 -8.18 -46.77
CA ARG A 66 -15.79 -6.74 -46.58
C ARG A 66 -14.55 -5.93 -46.94
N SER A 67 -13.36 -6.39 -46.58
CA SER A 67 -12.10 -5.73 -46.95
C SER A 67 -11.89 -5.74 -48.47
N GLU A 68 -12.10 -6.89 -49.12
CA GLU A 68 -12.05 -7.01 -50.58
C GLU A 68 -13.08 -6.11 -51.27
N ASN A 69 -14.32 -6.08 -50.75
CA ASN A 69 -15.37 -5.21 -51.27
C ASN A 69 -15.03 -3.73 -51.12
N ILE A 70 -14.33 -3.33 -50.05
CA ILE A 70 -13.87 -1.94 -49.89
C ILE A 70 -12.84 -1.61 -50.97
N GLY A 71 -11.84 -2.45 -51.17
CA GLY A 71 -10.85 -2.26 -52.24
C GLY A 71 -11.48 -2.23 -53.64
N LEU A 72 -12.50 -3.08 -53.88
CA LEU A 72 -13.26 -3.07 -55.13
C LEU A 72 -14.05 -1.78 -55.30
N ILE A 73 -14.76 -1.30 -54.27
CA ILE A 73 -15.51 -0.03 -54.32
C ILE A 73 -14.57 1.14 -54.57
N GLU A 74 -13.43 1.20 -53.87
CA GLU A 74 -12.40 2.21 -54.10
C GLU A 74 -11.93 2.20 -55.57
N SER A 75 -11.69 1.03 -56.14
CA SER A 75 -11.29 0.88 -57.54
C SER A 75 -12.38 1.31 -58.52
N LEU A 76 -13.65 0.97 -58.26
CA LEU A 76 -14.80 1.36 -59.07
C LEU A 76 -14.98 2.88 -59.06
N MET A 77 -14.91 3.49 -57.87
CA MET A 77 -15.03 4.94 -57.72
C MET A 77 -13.89 5.70 -58.39
N LYS A 78 -12.66 5.16 -58.33
CA LYS A 78 -11.52 5.72 -59.07
C LYS A 78 -11.75 5.76 -60.58
N ASN A 79 -12.53 4.82 -61.12
CA ASN A 79 -12.82 4.71 -62.56
C ASN A 79 -14.11 5.41 -63.01
N LEU A 80 -14.93 5.94 -62.09
CA LEU A 80 -16.16 6.64 -62.45
C LEU A 80 -15.93 7.87 -63.34
N PRO A 81 -16.79 8.17 -64.33
CA PRO A 81 -16.69 9.39 -65.14
C PRO A 81 -17.15 10.65 -64.38
N CYS A 82 -17.97 10.48 -63.34
CA CYS A 82 -18.51 11.53 -62.46
C CYS A 82 -18.12 11.29 -60.99
N ILE A 83 -18.14 12.34 -60.16
CA ILE A 83 -18.17 12.19 -58.69
C ILE A 83 -19.63 12.06 -58.26
N ASP A 84 -19.93 11.04 -57.49
CA ASP A 84 -21.23 10.84 -56.84
C ASP A 84 -21.03 11.07 -55.33
N ASP A 85 -21.64 12.15 -54.81
CA ASP A 85 -21.47 12.60 -53.42
C ASP A 85 -22.02 11.58 -52.41
N ASP A 86 -23.06 10.82 -52.78
CA ASP A 86 -23.64 9.79 -51.93
C ASP A 86 -22.73 8.55 -51.89
N LEU A 87 -22.14 8.18 -53.02
CA LEU A 87 -21.12 7.13 -53.06
C LEU A 87 -19.86 7.48 -52.24
N GLN A 88 -19.45 8.75 -52.22
CA GLN A 88 -18.29 9.18 -51.44
C GLN A 88 -18.52 9.01 -49.93
N LYS A 89 -19.70 9.40 -49.42
CA LYS A 89 -20.04 9.20 -48.00
C LYS A 89 -20.03 7.72 -47.62
N VAL A 90 -20.48 6.84 -48.52
CA VAL A 90 -20.46 5.38 -48.30
C VAL A 90 -19.02 4.87 -48.15
N VAL A 91 -18.07 5.41 -48.91
CA VAL A 91 -16.64 5.05 -48.78
C VAL A 91 -16.05 5.55 -47.47
N ASP A 92 -16.29 6.80 -47.09
CA ASP A 92 -15.71 7.38 -45.87
C ASP A 92 -16.17 6.61 -44.62
N VAL A 93 -17.46 6.27 -44.53
CA VAL A 93 -18.00 5.42 -43.45
C VAL A 93 -17.34 4.04 -43.46
N ARG A 94 -17.12 3.45 -44.64
CA ARG A 94 -16.47 2.14 -44.77
C ARG A 94 -14.99 2.19 -44.40
N LEU A 95 -14.28 3.28 -44.65
CA LEU A 95 -12.90 3.49 -44.20
C LEU A 95 -12.81 3.56 -42.67
N CYS A 96 -13.72 4.29 -42.02
CA CYS A 96 -13.80 4.30 -40.55
C CYS A 96 -14.07 2.90 -39.99
N ILE A 97 -14.97 2.14 -40.62
CA ILE A 97 -15.24 0.75 -40.26
C ILE A 97 -13.98 -0.12 -40.44
N ARG A 98 -13.24 0.04 -41.54
CA ARG A 98 -11.98 -0.68 -41.80
C ARG A 98 -10.93 -0.39 -40.74
N ASN A 99 -10.71 0.87 -40.39
CA ASN A 99 -9.74 1.24 -39.35
C ASN A 99 -10.11 0.67 -37.98
N TYR A 100 -11.40 0.76 -37.59
CA TYR A 100 -11.88 0.14 -36.36
C TYR A 100 -11.72 -1.38 -36.36
N MET A 101 -11.97 -2.01 -37.52
CA MET A 101 -11.78 -3.44 -37.75
C MET A 101 -10.32 -3.87 -37.62
N ASP A 102 -9.39 -3.12 -38.22
CA ASP A 102 -7.95 -3.40 -38.15
C ASP A 102 -7.43 -3.27 -36.72
N LEU A 103 -7.86 -2.22 -35.99
CA LEU A 103 -7.56 -2.07 -34.55
C LEU A 103 -8.11 -3.23 -33.72
N SER A 104 -9.36 -3.63 -33.97
CA SER A 104 -9.99 -4.75 -33.27
C SER A 104 -9.28 -6.08 -33.57
N MET A 105 -8.82 -6.30 -34.81
CA MET A 105 -8.05 -7.47 -35.19
C MET A 105 -6.68 -7.51 -34.51
N ASN A 106 -5.96 -6.40 -34.49
CA ASN A 106 -4.68 -6.29 -33.81
C ASN A 106 -4.85 -6.55 -32.30
N TRP A 107 -5.85 -5.92 -31.67
CA TRP A 107 -6.19 -6.17 -30.27
C TRP A 107 -6.47 -7.66 -30.02
N LYS A 108 -7.28 -8.30 -30.87
CA LYS A 108 -7.57 -9.74 -30.76
C LYS A 108 -6.33 -10.62 -30.92
N GLN A 109 -5.42 -10.29 -31.84
CA GLN A 109 -4.16 -11.02 -32.00
C GLN A 109 -3.29 -10.92 -30.73
N ARG A 110 -3.18 -9.72 -30.14
CA ARG A 110 -2.45 -9.53 -28.88
C ARG A 110 -3.10 -10.30 -27.72
N CYS A 111 -4.43 -10.27 -27.62
CA CYS A 111 -5.16 -11.07 -26.64
C CYS A 111 -4.89 -12.56 -26.81
N THR A 112 -4.94 -13.06 -28.05
CA THR A 112 -4.71 -14.50 -28.34
C THR A 112 -3.29 -14.91 -27.94
N LYS A 113 -2.30 -14.05 -28.19
CA LYS A 113 -0.91 -14.27 -27.78
C LYS A 113 -0.75 -14.34 -26.26
N ILE A 114 -1.33 -13.37 -25.53
CA ILE A 114 -1.25 -13.37 -24.06
C ILE A 114 -2.01 -14.56 -23.47
N LEU A 115 -3.17 -14.91 -24.02
CA LEU A 115 -3.93 -16.08 -23.59
C LEU A 115 -3.18 -17.39 -23.85
N SER A 116 -2.44 -17.50 -24.98
CA SER A 116 -1.58 -18.66 -25.21
C SER A 116 -0.42 -18.72 -24.22
N ASP A 117 0.18 -17.58 -23.89
CA ASP A 117 1.26 -17.50 -22.91
C ASP A 117 0.76 -17.91 -21.50
N VAL A 118 -0.41 -17.41 -21.09
CA VAL A 118 -1.06 -17.81 -19.81
C VAL A 118 -1.36 -19.30 -19.78
N SER A 119 -1.86 -19.88 -20.88
CA SER A 119 -2.17 -21.32 -20.93
C SER A 119 -0.93 -22.22 -20.83
N ALA A 120 0.25 -21.69 -21.19
CA ALA A 120 1.51 -22.40 -21.08
C ALA A 120 2.15 -22.29 -19.69
N ILE A 121 1.76 -21.28 -18.90
CA ILE A 121 2.36 -21.01 -17.59
C ILE A 121 1.37 -21.47 -16.51
N ASN A 122 1.71 -22.55 -15.81
CA ASN A 122 0.93 -23.05 -14.66
C ASN A 122 0.88 -22.04 -13.48
N GLU A 123 1.78 -21.05 -13.48
CA GLU A 123 1.91 -20.03 -12.45
C GLU A 123 1.74 -18.61 -12.99
N CYS A 124 0.77 -17.86 -12.49
CA CYS A 124 0.65 -16.45 -12.83
C CYS A 124 1.91 -15.68 -12.39
N SER A 125 2.61 -15.07 -13.35
CA SER A 125 3.78 -14.22 -13.11
C SER A 125 3.39 -12.74 -13.06
N HIS A 126 4.15 -11.94 -12.30
CA HIS A 126 3.99 -10.48 -12.25
C HIS A 126 4.01 -9.83 -13.64
N SER A 127 4.81 -10.40 -14.56
CA SER A 127 4.93 -9.92 -15.95
C SER A 127 3.62 -10.00 -16.76
N LEU A 128 2.61 -10.73 -16.29
CA LEU A 128 1.32 -10.83 -16.97
C LEU A 128 0.31 -9.76 -16.53
N ILE A 129 0.48 -9.15 -15.35
CA ILE A 129 -0.50 -8.19 -14.82
C ILE A 129 -0.59 -6.94 -15.70
N ASP A 130 0.53 -6.30 -16.00
CA ASP A 130 0.53 -5.05 -16.76
C ASP A 130 0.00 -5.27 -18.19
N PRO A 131 0.45 -6.27 -18.96
CA PRO A 131 -0.10 -6.53 -20.29
C PRO A 131 -1.59 -6.90 -20.30
N LEU A 132 -2.07 -7.63 -19.30
CA LEU A 132 -3.50 -7.94 -19.17
C LEU A 132 -4.31 -6.68 -18.86
N SER A 133 -3.81 -5.83 -17.97
CA SER A 133 -4.48 -4.58 -17.59
C SER A 133 -4.54 -3.61 -18.77
N GLU A 134 -3.43 -3.44 -19.50
CA GLU A 134 -3.37 -2.64 -20.74
C GLU A 134 -4.39 -3.12 -21.78
N LEU A 135 -4.50 -4.44 -22.02
CA LEU A 135 -5.47 -4.97 -22.99
C LEU A 135 -6.92 -4.74 -22.57
N ILE A 136 -7.22 -4.82 -21.27
CA ILE A 136 -8.56 -4.57 -20.73
C ILE A 136 -8.90 -3.08 -20.86
N ASP A 137 -7.98 -2.20 -20.49
CA ASP A 137 -8.14 -0.74 -20.62
C ASP A 137 -8.35 -0.32 -22.08
N GLU A 138 -7.57 -0.90 -23.01
CA GLU A 138 -7.78 -0.70 -24.44
C GLU A 138 -9.15 -1.17 -24.91
N ALA A 139 -9.64 -2.31 -24.39
CA ALA A 139 -10.95 -2.83 -24.74
C ALA A 139 -12.08 -1.91 -24.26
N HIS A 140 -11.96 -1.37 -23.05
CA HIS A 140 -12.90 -0.39 -22.51
C HIS A 140 -12.87 0.90 -23.34
N ASN A 141 -11.69 1.40 -23.70
CA ASN A 141 -11.52 2.57 -24.56
C ASN A 141 -12.12 2.39 -25.97
N LEU A 142 -12.06 1.17 -26.51
CA LEU A 142 -12.64 0.82 -27.82
C LEU A 142 -14.13 0.43 -27.74
N ASN A 143 -14.75 0.48 -26.55
CA ASN A 143 -16.09 -0.02 -26.28
C ASN A 143 -16.32 -1.46 -26.77
N LEU A 144 -15.29 -2.30 -26.67
CA LEU A 144 -15.34 -3.70 -27.07
C LEU A 144 -16.06 -4.51 -25.99
N SER A 145 -17.35 -4.80 -26.19
CA SER A 145 -18.08 -5.78 -25.39
C SER A 145 -17.89 -7.18 -25.99
N LEU A 146 -16.69 -7.73 -25.83
CA LEU A 146 -16.31 -9.04 -26.34
C LEU A 146 -16.18 -10.04 -25.18
N PRO A 147 -16.63 -11.31 -25.35
CA PRO A 147 -16.41 -12.37 -24.36
C PRO A 147 -14.94 -12.55 -23.97
N GLU A 148 -14.03 -12.25 -24.90
CA GLU A 148 -12.59 -12.25 -24.67
C GLU A 148 -12.17 -11.29 -23.54
N VAL A 149 -12.82 -10.12 -23.40
CA VAL A 149 -12.52 -9.15 -22.33
C VAL A 149 -12.86 -9.74 -20.97
N LEU A 150 -14.03 -10.39 -20.84
CA LEU A 150 -14.42 -11.08 -19.61
C LEU A 150 -13.43 -12.19 -19.24
N ASN A 151 -12.89 -12.89 -20.24
CA ASN A 151 -11.87 -13.91 -20.00
C ASN A 151 -10.54 -13.31 -19.54
N LEU A 152 -10.11 -12.18 -20.13
CA LEU A 152 -8.93 -11.45 -19.69
C LEU A 152 -9.09 -10.90 -18.27
N GLU A 153 -10.23 -10.31 -17.95
CA GLU A 153 -10.56 -9.83 -16.59
C GLU A 153 -10.54 -10.98 -15.57
N LYS A 154 -11.09 -12.15 -15.93
CA LYS A 154 -11.04 -13.35 -15.10
C LYS A 154 -9.60 -13.80 -14.84
N ILE A 155 -8.76 -13.86 -15.88
CA ILE A 155 -7.36 -14.26 -15.76
C ILE A 155 -6.55 -13.24 -14.97
N LEU A 156 -6.78 -11.94 -15.18
CA LEU A 156 -6.16 -10.88 -14.40
C LEU A 156 -6.48 -11.05 -12.92
N LYS A 157 -7.76 -11.30 -12.60
CA LYS A 157 -8.21 -11.56 -11.23
C LYS A 157 -7.54 -12.81 -10.63
N GLN A 158 -7.42 -13.89 -11.42
CA GLN A 158 -6.70 -15.11 -11.03
C GLN A 158 -5.24 -14.82 -10.69
N CYS A 159 -4.55 -14.06 -11.54
CA CYS A 159 -3.15 -13.73 -11.34
C CYS A 159 -2.91 -12.82 -10.13
N GLN A 160 -3.74 -11.80 -9.95
CA GLN A 160 -3.68 -10.92 -8.78
C GLN A 160 -3.95 -11.70 -7.48
N TRP A 161 -4.96 -12.58 -7.48
CA TRP A 161 -5.27 -13.43 -6.33
C TRP A 161 -4.11 -14.37 -6.01
N PHE A 162 -3.54 -15.04 -7.01
CA PHE A 162 -2.42 -15.96 -6.82
C PHE A 162 -1.17 -15.24 -6.26
N LEU A 163 -0.83 -14.07 -6.77
CA LEU A 163 0.33 -13.30 -6.30
C LEU A 163 0.13 -12.79 -4.87
N ARG A 164 -1.09 -12.36 -4.51
CA ARG A 164 -1.43 -12.03 -3.12
C ARG A 164 -1.34 -13.26 -2.20
N SER A 165 -1.78 -14.42 -2.68
CA SER A 165 -1.69 -15.68 -1.94
C SER A 165 -0.24 -16.11 -1.71
N LYS A 166 0.60 -16.06 -2.75
CA LYS A 166 2.04 -16.34 -2.64
C LYS A 166 2.73 -15.40 -1.66
N LYS A 167 2.40 -14.09 -1.70
CA LYS A 167 2.93 -13.11 -0.75
C LYS A 167 2.56 -13.45 0.70
N LEU A 168 1.33 -13.95 0.93
CA LEU A 168 0.88 -14.34 2.26
C LEU A 168 1.48 -15.69 2.72
N LEU A 169 1.60 -16.67 1.83
CA LEU A 169 2.23 -17.96 2.13
C LEU A 169 3.73 -17.83 2.39
N ASN A 170 4.40 -16.91 1.70
CA ASN A 170 5.80 -16.58 1.91
C ASN A 170 5.99 -15.48 2.97
N TRP A 171 5.03 -15.31 3.89
CA TRP A 171 5.18 -14.39 4.99
C TRP A 171 6.33 -14.84 5.89
N ASN A 172 7.52 -14.28 5.64
CA ASN A 172 8.71 -14.51 6.42
C ASN A 172 9.07 -13.24 7.19
N HIS A 173 9.28 -13.39 8.51
CA HIS A 173 9.70 -12.33 9.45
C HIS A 173 11.15 -11.87 9.25
N GLY A 174 11.67 -11.93 8.02
CA GLY A 174 13.10 -11.88 7.73
C GLY A 174 13.54 -10.99 6.57
N GLU A 175 12.68 -10.67 5.60
CA GLU A 175 13.12 -9.94 4.39
C GLU A 175 13.26 -8.40 4.58
N LYS A 176 13.22 -7.92 5.82
CA LYS A 176 13.64 -6.56 6.19
C LYS A 176 14.76 -6.53 7.23
N LYS A 177 15.51 -7.62 7.43
CA LYS A 177 16.60 -7.68 8.43
C LYS A 177 17.95 -7.11 7.98
N GLU A 178 18.00 -6.40 6.85
CA GLU A 178 19.22 -5.69 6.42
C GLU A 178 19.02 -4.17 6.53
N GLU A 179 19.87 -3.57 7.36
CA GLU A 179 20.20 -2.13 7.39
C GLU A 179 19.07 -1.16 7.77
N ASN A 180 18.83 -0.98 9.08
CA ASN A 180 19.04 0.32 9.75
C ASN A 180 18.69 0.33 11.26
N ASP A 181 19.73 0.50 12.09
CA ASP A 181 19.78 1.44 13.20
C ASP A 181 18.51 1.67 14.04
N ARG A 182 18.32 0.85 15.09
CA ARG A 182 17.65 1.13 16.40
C ARG A 182 16.26 1.78 16.42
N LYS A 183 15.71 2.24 15.29
CA LYS A 183 14.40 2.86 15.10
C LYS A 183 13.37 1.86 14.59
N GLU A 184 13.80 0.69 14.13
CA GLU A 184 12.91 -0.28 13.47
C GLU A 184 12.07 -1.16 14.42
N ILE A 185 12.36 -1.20 15.72
CA ILE A 185 11.57 -2.02 16.66
C ILE A 185 10.14 -1.46 16.84
N ILE A 186 9.97 -0.14 16.70
CA ILE A 186 8.65 0.50 16.72
C ILE A 186 7.88 0.23 15.42
N ASP A 187 8.59 0.07 14.30
CA ASP A 187 7.98 -0.24 13.00
C ASP A 187 7.65 -1.73 12.82
N TYR A 188 8.33 -2.62 13.55
CA TYR A 188 8.08 -4.08 13.57
C TYR A 188 6.60 -4.44 13.86
N PHE A 189 5.88 -3.56 14.55
CA PHE A 189 4.50 -3.79 14.98
C PHE A 189 3.47 -2.93 14.23
N LYS A 190 3.86 -2.18 13.18
CA LYS A 190 2.89 -1.42 12.38
C LYS A 190 1.85 -2.37 11.76
N GLU A 191 0.59 -2.05 12.01
CA GLU A 191 -0.61 -2.86 11.78
C GLU A 191 -0.89 -3.12 10.29
N GLU A 192 -0.30 -2.31 9.39
CA GLU A 192 -0.80 -2.09 8.03
C GLU A 192 -0.75 -3.30 7.09
N CYS A 193 -0.05 -4.38 7.44
CA CYS A 193 0.10 -5.55 6.57
C CYS A 193 -0.53 -6.84 7.11
N ARG A 194 -1.01 -6.87 8.36
CA ARG A 194 -1.54 -8.10 8.97
C ARG A 194 -2.98 -8.36 8.57
N TRP A 195 -3.35 -9.63 8.47
CA TRP A 195 -4.68 -10.06 8.06
C TRP A 195 -5.55 -10.43 9.26
N LYS A 196 -6.80 -9.97 9.28
CA LYS A 196 -7.81 -10.56 10.15
C LYS A 196 -8.19 -11.95 9.63
N LEU A 197 -8.51 -12.88 10.52
CA LEU A 197 -8.92 -14.24 10.15
C LEU A 197 -10.15 -14.22 9.25
N GLN A 198 -11.10 -13.33 9.55
CA GLN A 198 -12.30 -13.14 8.71
C GLN A 198 -11.96 -12.71 7.28
N ASN A 199 -10.98 -11.81 7.12
CA ASN A 199 -10.55 -11.33 5.81
C ASN A 199 -9.83 -12.42 5.03
N LEU A 200 -8.98 -13.21 5.71
CA LEU A 200 -8.33 -14.36 5.07
C LEU A 200 -9.36 -15.40 4.65
N MET A 201 -10.36 -15.70 5.48
CA MET A 201 -11.44 -16.62 5.12
C MET A 201 -12.19 -16.15 3.87
N SER A 202 -12.56 -14.87 3.79
CA SER A 202 -13.20 -14.29 2.60
C SER A 202 -12.30 -14.36 1.37
N PHE A 203 -10.99 -14.20 1.53
CA PHE A 203 -10.01 -14.32 0.46
C PHE A 203 -9.85 -15.78 -0.03
N VAL A 204 -9.92 -16.75 0.88
CA VAL A 204 -9.95 -18.19 0.55
C VAL A 204 -11.22 -18.56 -0.21
N ASP A 205 -12.37 -18.04 0.20
CA ASP A 205 -13.65 -18.26 -0.47
C ASP A 205 -13.63 -17.66 -1.87
N GLU A 206 -13.12 -16.43 -2.01
CA GLU A 206 -12.89 -15.80 -3.31
C GLU A 206 -11.99 -16.67 -4.19
N GLY A 207 -10.84 -17.14 -3.68
CA GLY A 207 -9.95 -18.03 -4.42
C GLY A 207 -10.62 -19.31 -4.91
N SER A 208 -11.43 -19.93 -4.04
CA SER A 208 -12.19 -21.14 -4.36
C SER A 208 -13.17 -20.92 -5.52
N THR A 209 -13.81 -19.75 -5.59
CA THR A 209 -14.73 -19.41 -6.70
C THR A 209 -13.99 -19.10 -8.01
N ILE A 210 -12.85 -18.42 -7.95
CA ILE A 210 -12.12 -18.00 -9.15
C ILE A 210 -11.35 -19.18 -9.79
N MET A 211 -10.92 -20.15 -8.97
CA MET A 211 -10.04 -21.27 -9.35
C MET A 211 -10.73 -22.64 -9.44
N GLU A 212 -12.05 -22.67 -9.65
CA GLU A 212 -12.94 -23.85 -9.51
C GLU A 212 -12.44 -25.15 -10.21
N ASN A 213 -11.53 -25.08 -11.20
CA ASN A 213 -11.00 -26.25 -11.92
C ASN A 213 -9.46 -26.30 -12.02
N ASN A 214 -8.72 -25.46 -11.29
CA ASN A 214 -7.25 -25.43 -11.38
C ASN A 214 -6.61 -26.24 -10.24
N LEU A 215 -6.16 -27.47 -10.55
CA LEU A 215 -5.56 -28.39 -9.57
C LEU A 215 -4.34 -27.80 -8.86
N ALA A 216 -3.47 -27.08 -9.58
CA ALA A 216 -2.30 -26.44 -8.98
C ALA A 216 -2.69 -25.33 -7.96
N MET A 217 -3.82 -24.66 -8.20
CA MET A 217 -4.32 -23.61 -7.31
C MET A 217 -5.06 -24.18 -6.08
N GLN A 218 -5.55 -25.42 -6.15
CA GLN A 218 -6.16 -26.09 -4.99
C GLN A 218 -5.13 -26.33 -3.87
N GLU A 219 -3.87 -26.59 -4.20
CA GLU A 219 -2.80 -26.70 -3.21
C GLU A 219 -2.60 -25.38 -2.44
N VAL A 220 -2.59 -24.26 -3.15
CA VAL A 220 -2.50 -22.91 -2.55
C VAL A 220 -3.72 -22.62 -1.67
N ILE A 221 -4.94 -22.93 -2.15
CA ILE A 221 -6.17 -22.75 -1.37
C ILE A 221 -6.14 -23.60 -0.09
N ASN A 222 -5.69 -24.85 -0.19
CA ASN A 222 -5.58 -25.74 0.97
C ASN A 222 -4.55 -25.24 1.98
N ALA A 223 -3.42 -24.72 1.51
CA ALA A 223 -2.42 -24.09 2.38
C ALA A 223 -3.01 -22.87 3.13
N LEU A 224 -3.77 -22.01 2.44
CA LEU A 224 -4.44 -20.87 3.07
C LEU A 224 -5.52 -21.31 4.07
N LYS A 225 -6.29 -22.37 3.79
CA LYS A 225 -7.26 -22.95 4.74
C LYS A 225 -6.59 -23.46 6.02
N LEU A 226 -5.42 -24.09 5.88
CA LEU A 226 -4.61 -24.51 7.02
C LEU A 226 -4.11 -23.30 7.83
N MET A 227 -3.69 -22.21 7.18
CA MET A 227 -3.33 -20.97 7.86
C MET A 227 -4.50 -20.41 8.67
N VAL A 228 -5.72 -20.35 8.11
CA VAL A 228 -6.92 -19.91 8.85
C VAL A 228 -7.15 -20.77 10.09
N LYS A 229 -7.08 -22.10 9.94
CA LYS A 229 -7.26 -23.03 11.06
C LYS A 229 -6.22 -22.82 12.17
N LEU A 230 -4.94 -22.76 11.81
CA LEU A 230 -3.85 -22.48 12.75
C LEU A 230 -4.01 -21.12 13.42
N GLY A 231 -4.50 -20.12 12.69
CA GLY A 231 -4.80 -18.80 13.21
C GLY A 231 -5.85 -18.83 14.33
N TYR A 232 -6.96 -19.53 14.14
CA TYR A 232 -7.95 -19.70 15.21
C TYR A 232 -7.40 -20.46 16.43
N GLU A 233 -6.61 -21.52 16.19
CA GLU A 233 -5.99 -22.30 17.27
C GLU A 233 -5.01 -21.45 18.09
N ASN A 234 -4.19 -20.63 17.42
CA ASN A 234 -3.20 -19.76 18.07
C ASN A 234 -3.82 -18.56 18.77
N GLU A 235 -4.89 -17.97 18.22
CA GLU A 235 -5.64 -16.91 18.90
C GLU A 235 -6.25 -17.43 20.22
N PHE A 236 -6.81 -18.64 20.20
CA PHE A 236 -7.32 -19.29 21.42
C PHE A 236 -6.19 -19.67 22.39
N ALA A 237 -5.04 -20.13 21.89
CA ALA A 237 -3.88 -20.41 22.72
C ALA A 237 -3.35 -19.14 23.42
N ALA A 238 -3.30 -18.01 22.70
CA ALA A 238 -2.93 -16.71 23.26
C ALA A 238 -3.93 -16.25 24.32
N GLU A 239 -5.24 -16.39 24.08
CA GLU A 239 -6.28 -16.07 25.06
C GLU A 239 -6.10 -16.87 26.36
N LYS A 240 -5.92 -18.19 26.23
CA LYS A 240 -5.71 -19.09 27.36
C LYS A 240 -4.45 -18.72 28.14
N PHE A 241 -3.36 -18.39 27.44
CA PHE A 241 -2.10 -18.00 28.08
C PHE A 241 -2.24 -16.68 28.85
N LEU A 242 -2.81 -15.65 28.21
CA LEU A 242 -2.97 -14.32 28.81
C LEU A 242 -3.97 -14.29 29.97
N SER A 243 -4.95 -15.20 29.98
CA SER A 243 -5.98 -15.26 31.03
C SER A 243 -5.52 -16.03 32.28
N ASP A 244 -4.46 -16.84 32.17
CA ASP A 244 -3.95 -17.63 33.28
C ASP A 244 -3.01 -16.78 34.16
N LYS A 245 -3.45 -16.54 35.40
CA LYS A 245 -2.69 -15.76 36.40
C LYS A 245 -1.33 -16.38 36.72
N ALA A 246 -1.13 -17.67 36.49
CA ALA A 246 0.16 -18.32 36.69
C ALA A 246 1.24 -17.83 35.71
N ASN A 247 0.84 -17.21 34.59
CA ASN A 247 1.76 -16.64 33.59
C ASN A 247 2.13 -15.18 33.87
N GLU A 248 1.54 -14.54 34.89
CA GLU A 248 1.98 -13.23 35.34
C GLU A 248 3.37 -13.33 35.96
N GLY A 249 4.31 -12.50 35.50
CA GLY A 249 5.69 -12.52 35.99
C GLY A 249 6.47 -13.77 35.59
N ILE A 250 6.08 -14.46 34.51
CA ILE A 250 6.77 -15.67 34.03
C ILE A 250 8.21 -15.38 33.54
N GLY A 251 8.51 -14.13 33.21
CA GLY A 251 9.79 -13.68 32.66
C GLY A 251 9.83 -13.72 31.12
N TYR A 252 10.69 -12.87 30.55
CA TYR A 252 10.82 -12.72 29.09
C TYR A 252 11.16 -14.03 28.37
N GLU A 253 12.11 -14.82 28.88
CA GLU A 253 12.59 -16.01 28.16
C GLU A 253 11.49 -17.08 28.01
N LYS A 254 10.70 -17.32 29.06
CA LYS A 254 9.56 -18.25 29.01
C LYS A 254 8.41 -17.71 28.16
N ALA A 255 8.14 -16.40 28.21
CA ALA A 255 7.17 -15.79 27.30
C ALA A 255 7.64 -15.90 25.84
N ASN A 256 8.94 -15.81 25.59
CA ASN A 256 9.53 -15.97 24.26
C ASN A 256 9.41 -17.41 23.75
N GLU A 257 9.57 -18.43 24.58
CA GLU A 257 9.29 -19.83 24.21
C GLU A 257 7.86 -20.01 23.69
N GLN A 258 6.89 -19.38 24.34
CA GLN A 258 5.48 -19.40 23.92
C GLN A 258 5.26 -18.56 22.65
N TRP A 259 5.93 -17.41 22.54
CA TRP A 259 5.88 -16.60 21.33
C TRP A 259 6.36 -17.38 20.10
N LEU A 260 7.44 -18.16 20.20
CA LEU A 260 7.97 -18.96 19.08
C LEU A 260 6.95 -19.98 18.54
N LEU A 261 6.02 -20.46 19.38
CA LEU A 261 4.91 -21.32 18.95
C LEU A 261 3.83 -20.54 18.19
N LEU A 262 3.58 -19.29 18.60
CA LEU A 262 2.58 -18.39 18.00
C LEU A 262 3.11 -17.62 16.80
N GLU A 263 4.43 -17.51 16.64
CA GLU A 263 5.11 -16.71 15.60
C GLU A 263 4.75 -17.15 14.17
N GLN A 264 4.37 -18.42 13.99
CA GLN A 264 3.85 -18.97 12.73
C GLN A 264 2.58 -18.26 12.26
N THR A 265 1.87 -17.59 13.17
CA THR A 265 0.66 -16.81 12.90
C THR A 265 0.86 -15.30 13.00
N ASP A 266 2.10 -14.81 13.03
CA ASP A 266 2.34 -13.36 13.13
C ASP A 266 1.92 -12.57 11.88
N TRP A 267 1.57 -13.23 10.78
CA TRP A 267 0.85 -12.65 9.64
C TRP A 267 -0.57 -12.14 10.00
N MET A 268 -1.15 -12.58 11.13
CA MET A 268 -2.51 -12.27 11.52
C MET A 268 -2.62 -11.16 12.58
N THR A 269 -3.74 -10.43 12.58
CA THR A 269 -4.10 -9.46 13.62
C THR A 269 -5.43 -9.85 14.24
N GLU A 270 -5.39 -10.20 15.52
CA GLU A 270 -6.54 -10.60 16.32
C GLU A 270 -6.29 -10.18 17.78
N LYS A 271 -7.36 -10.09 18.57
CA LYS A 271 -7.33 -9.45 19.89
C LYS A 271 -6.23 -10.01 20.80
N ASN A 272 -6.17 -11.33 20.99
CA ASN A 272 -5.31 -11.95 21.99
C ASN A 272 -3.88 -12.09 21.49
N ILE A 273 -3.67 -12.46 20.21
CA ILE A 273 -2.31 -12.49 19.65
C ILE A 273 -1.71 -11.08 19.59
N ASP A 274 -2.51 -10.04 19.33
CA ASP A 274 -2.06 -8.65 19.34
C ASP A 274 -1.69 -8.18 20.75
N CYS A 275 -2.47 -8.57 21.77
CA CYS A 275 -2.13 -8.34 23.17
C CYS A 275 -0.83 -9.05 23.55
N PHE A 276 -0.69 -10.33 23.20
CA PHE A 276 0.53 -11.10 23.47
C PHE A 276 1.74 -10.44 22.81
N ARG A 277 1.61 -10.02 21.55
CA ARG A 277 2.64 -9.26 20.83
C ARG A 277 3.10 -8.03 21.59
N LYS A 278 2.14 -7.17 21.98
CA LYS A 278 2.44 -5.90 22.65
C LYS A 278 3.19 -6.14 23.95
N GLU A 279 2.81 -7.15 24.70
CA GLU A 279 3.52 -7.56 25.91
C GLU A 279 4.93 -8.08 25.62
N MET A 280 5.12 -8.86 24.55
CA MET A 280 6.45 -9.31 24.12
C MET A 280 7.37 -8.15 23.75
N VAL A 281 6.85 -7.10 23.09
CA VAL A 281 7.62 -5.88 22.79
C VAL A 281 8.07 -5.19 24.05
N LEU A 282 7.14 -4.99 24.97
CA LEU A 282 7.41 -4.30 26.21
C LEU A 282 8.46 -5.06 27.03
N ALA A 283 8.31 -6.37 27.18
CA ALA A 283 9.25 -7.22 27.88
C ALA A 283 10.65 -7.22 27.21
N LYS A 284 10.70 -7.29 25.87
CA LYS A 284 11.98 -7.18 25.13
C LYS A 284 12.64 -5.82 25.33
N LYS A 285 11.88 -4.73 25.22
CA LYS A 285 12.36 -3.36 25.45
C LYS A 285 12.97 -3.23 26.84
N ILE A 286 12.30 -3.72 27.88
CA ILE A 286 12.81 -3.70 29.25
C ILE A 286 14.14 -4.46 29.34
N ARG A 287 14.22 -5.66 28.77
CA ARG A 287 15.45 -6.48 28.75
C ARG A 287 16.60 -5.77 28.03
N ASP A 288 16.34 -5.20 26.86
CA ASP A 288 17.34 -4.52 26.04
C ASP A 288 17.83 -3.23 26.73
N MET A 289 16.94 -2.49 27.41
CA MET A 289 17.30 -1.31 28.21
C MET A 289 18.16 -1.69 29.43
N LEU A 290 17.84 -2.77 30.12
CA LEU A 290 18.65 -3.29 31.23
C LEU A 290 20.05 -3.70 30.78
N TYR A 291 20.15 -4.38 29.63
CA TYR A 291 21.43 -4.71 29.02
C TYR A 291 22.22 -3.46 28.67
N TYR A 292 21.58 -2.46 28.05
CA TYR A 292 22.20 -1.18 27.72
C TYR A 292 22.77 -0.48 28.96
N TYR A 293 22.00 -0.37 30.05
CA TYR A 293 22.48 0.28 31.28
C TYR A 293 23.63 -0.47 31.96
N ARG A 294 23.63 -1.81 31.84
CA ARG A 294 24.73 -2.64 32.34
C ARG A 294 26.01 -2.42 31.56
N GLU A 295 25.93 -2.31 30.24
CA GLU A 295 27.08 -2.08 29.35
C GLU A 295 27.58 -0.63 29.39
N SER A 296 26.67 0.36 29.42
CA SER A 296 27.03 1.78 29.48
C SER A 296 27.61 2.19 30.84
N GLY A 297 27.34 1.41 31.90
CA GLY A 297 27.69 1.72 33.28
C GLY A 297 27.01 2.98 33.83
N THR A 298 26.07 3.58 33.10
CA THR A 298 25.43 4.85 33.42
C THR A 298 23.92 4.73 33.27
N CYS A 299 23.19 5.04 34.34
CA CYS A 299 21.73 5.05 34.38
C CYS A 299 21.28 6.23 35.25
N THR A 300 20.40 7.08 34.75
CA THR A 300 19.90 8.21 35.54
C THR A 300 18.77 7.78 36.47
N LEU A 301 18.51 8.56 37.53
CA LEU A 301 17.35 8.30 38.41
C LEU A 301 16.02 8.35 37.64
N ARG A 302 15.94 9.19 36.59
CA ARG A 302 14.79 9.26 35.68
C ARG A 302 14.63 7.97 34.89
N ASP A 303 15.73 7.41 34.40
CA ASP A 303 15.74 6.15 33.68
C ASP A 303 15.28 4.98 34.55
N LEU A 304 15.77 4.90 35.79
CA LEU A 304 15.32 3.91 36.77
C LEU A 304 13.83 4.05 37.06
N ARG A 305 13.33 5.28 37.25
CA ARG A 305 11.89 5.52 37.46
C ARG A 305 11.05 5.03 36.29
N ASN A 306 11.47 5.31 35.06
CA ASN A 306 10.77 4.85 33.86
C ASN A 306 10.81 3.32 33.76
N LEU A 307 11.94 2.70 34.12
CA LEU A 307 12.09 1.25 34.09
C LEU A 307 11.19 0.55 35.12
N VAL A 308 11.05 1.11 36.32
CA VAL A 308 10.07 0.64 37.33
C VAL A 308 8.65 0.67 36.76
N LEU A 309 8.27 1.77 36.11
CA LEU A 309 6.95 1.91 35.50
C LEU A 309 6.72 0.90 34.37
N ASP A 310 7.69 0.73 33.48
CA ASP A 310 7.63 -0.24 32.38
C ASP A 310 7.52 -1.68 32.93
N CYS A 311 8.31 -2.04 33.95
CA CYS A 311 8.24 -3.35 34.59
C CYS A 311 6.89 -3.60 35.30
N SER A 312 6.36 -2.60 35.99
CA SER A 312 5.05 -2.67 36.66
C SER A 312 3.89 -2.79 35.67
N GLY A 313 4.04 -2.21 34.48
CA GLY A 313 3.05 -2.26 33.39
C GLY A 313 3.07 -3.55 32.58
N SER A 314 4.17 -4.31 32.58
CA SER A 314 4.30 -5.53 31.77
C SER A 314 3.77 -6.76 32.50
N LEU A 315 2.93 -7.54 31.80
CA LEU A 315 2.40 -8.82 32.29
C LEU A 315 3.51 -9.85 32.54
N PHE A 316 4.52 -9.88 31.67
CA PHE A 316 5.59 -10.90 31.71
C PHE A 316 6.70 -10.56 32.70
N ILE A 317 6.91 -9.29 33.02
CA ILE A 317 8.02 -8.83 33.89
C ILE A 317 7.56 -8.54 35.32
N ARG A 318 6.32 -8.10 35.52
CA ARG A 318 5.82 -7.72 36.85
C ARG A 318 5.96 -8.89 37.84
N GLY A 319 6.65 -8.62 38.96
CA GLY A 319 6.86 -9.61 40.03
C GLY A 319 7.98 -10.61 39.76
N THR A 320 8.73 -10.45 38.67
CA THR A 320 9.99 -11.18 38.46
C THR A 320 11.10 -10.63 39.37
N THR A 321 12.18 -11.40 39.55
CA THR A 321 13.38 -10.93 40.26
C THR A 321 13.96 -9.66 39.65
N ILE A 322 13.90 -9.52 38.33
CA ILE A 322 14.34 -8.32 37.61
C ILE A 322 13.53 -7.09 38.06
N HIS A 323 12.21 -7.24 38.20
CA HIS A 323 11.36 -6.15 38.68
C HIS A 323 11.74 -5.73 40.09
N ASP A 324 11.94 -6.70 40.98
CA ASP A 324 12.32 -6.45 42.38
C ASP A 324 13.71 -5.80 42.48
N ASP A 325 14.68 -6.24 41.67
CA ASP A 325 16.03 -5.68 41.60
C ASP A 325 16.00 -4.21 41.14
N VAL A 326 15.20 -3.90 40.12
CA VAL A 326 15.04 -2.53 39.61
C VAL A 326 14.38 -1.62 40.65
N ILE A 327 13.35 -2.11 41.36
CA ILE A 327 12.73 -1.38 42.48
C ILE A 327 13.76 -1.15 43.59
N GLY A 328 14.53 -2.17 43.96
CA GLY A 328 15.57 -2.08 44.97
C GLY A 328 16.64 -1.04 44.63
N LEU A 329 17.10 -1.03 43.38
CA LEU A 329 18.08 -0.05 42.89
C LEU A 329 17.51 1.37 42.91
N TYR A 330 16.28 1.57 42.43
CA TYR A 330 15.61 2.88 42.47
C TYR A 330 15.48 3.41 43.89
N ASN A 331 15.03 2.57 44.83
CA ASN A 331 14.90 2.95 46.24
C ASN A 331 16.26 3.24 46.88
N GLY A 332 17.30 2.46 46.58
CA GLY A 332 18.65 2.68 47.08
C GLY A 332 19.26 4.00 46.61
N VAL A 333 19.11 4.34 45.32
CA VAL A 333 19.60 5.62 44.77
C VAL A 333 18.82 6.81 45.33
N ASN A 334 17.50 6.68 45.52
CA ASN A 334 16.70 7.71 46.18
C ASN A 334 17.11 7.94 47.64
N LEU A 335 17.34 6.87 48.41
CA LEU A 335 17.81 6.99 49.78
C LEU A 335 19.19 7.64 49.86
N PHE A 336 20.09 7.29 48.93
CA PHE A 336 21.41 7.96 48.83
C PHE A 336 21.25 9.46 48.59
N ARG A 337 20.38 9.84 47.64
CA ARG A 337 20.06 11.25 47.35
C ARG A 337 19.51 11.97 48.58
N GLU A 338 18.58 11.36 49.30
CA GLU A 338 18.02 11.91 50.54
C GLU A 338 19.10 12.09 51.62
N ASN A 339 19.96 11.09 51.81
CA ASN A 339 21.07 11.16 52.77
C ASN A 339 22.05 12.29 52.44
N ILE A 340 22.41 12.47 51.16
CA ILE A 340 23.28 13.60 50.75
C ILE A 340 22.59 14.93 51.06
N CYS A 341 21.28 15.06 50.79
CA CYS A 341 20.55 16.27 51.16
C CYS A 341 20.57 16.51 52.68
N GLN A 342 20.40 15.47 53.49
CA GLN A 342 20.40 15.60 54.95
C GLN A 342 21.75 16.06 55.52
N ILE A 343 22.89 15.68 54.92
CA ILE A 343 24.23 16.15 55.36
C ILE A 343 24.33 17.68 55.35
N PHE A 344 23.63 18.33 54.44
CA PHE A 344 23.67 19.78 54.27
C PHE A 344 22.59 20.52 55.05
N VAL A 345 21.61 19.81 55.62
CA VAL A 345 20.56 20.34 56.49
C VAL A 345 20.95 20.06 57.95
N ASN A 346 21.64 21.01 58.59
CA ASN A 346 21.88 20.91 60.02
C ASN A 346 20.60 21.28 60.78
N GLU A 347 19.90 20.30 61.36
CA GLU A 347 18.90 20.57 62.40
C GLU A 347 19.60 20.61 63.78
N PRO A 348 19.40 21.63 64.64
CA PRO A 348 18.55 22.82 64.54
C PRO A 348 19.35 24.10 64.19
N SER A 349 20.14 24.10 63.13
CA SER A 349 20.82 25.32 62.67
C SER A 349 19.83 26.28 62.01
N TYR A 350 20.03 27.59 62.24
CA TYR A 350 19.20 28.65 61.69
C TYR A 350 19.30 28.79 60.16
N TYR A 351 20.33 28.17 59.60
CA TYR A 351 20.66 28.11 58.20
C TYR A 351 21.30 26.74 57.89
N SER A 352 21.12 26.29 56.67
CA SER A 352 21.72 25.09 56.10
C SER A 352 22.84 25.47 55.14
N VAL A 353 23.65 24.50 54.72
CA VAL A 353 24.61 24.73 53.62
C VAL A 353 23.86 25.15 52.34
N PHE A 354 22.63 24.64 52.13
CA PHE A 354 21.78 25.09 51.02
C PHE A 354 21.45 26.58 51.12
N ASP A 355 21.21 27.10 52.33
CA ASP A 355 20.94 28.52 52.53
C ASP A 355 22.18 29.37 52.21
N ILE A 356 23.37 28.92 52.63
CA ILE A 356 24.65 29.58 52.33
C ILE A 356 24.90 29.59 50.82
N VAL A 357 24.79 28.43 50.19
CA VAL A 357 24.96 28.25 48.74
C VAL A 357 23.95 29.09 47.96
N SER A 358 22.72 29.24 48.47
CA SER A 358 21.69 30.07 47.85
C SER A 358 21.83 31.57 48.11
N GLY A 359 22.81 32.01 48.91
CA GLY A 359 23.08 33.42 49.18
C GLY A 359 22.01 34.11 50.03
N ARG A 360 21.45 33.40 51.03
CA ARG A 360 20.41 33.95 51.92
C ARG A 360 20.90 35.27 52.55
N SER A 361 20.20 36.38 52.32
CA SER A 361 20.73 37.74 52.55
C SER A 361 20.83 38.16 54.01
N ASP A 362 20.11 37.50 54.92
CA ASP A 362 20.16 37.73 56.36
C ASP A 362 21.24 36.90 57.07
N LEU A 363 21.91 35.94 56.38
CA LEU A 363 22.98 35.12 56.94
C LEU A 363 24.10 35.95 57.60
N PRO A 364 24.68 36.99 56.95
CA PRO A 364 25.75 37.77 57.58
C PRO A 364 25.29 38.42 58.89
N SER A 365 24.09 38.99 58.89
CA SER A 365 23.48 39.60 60.07
C SER A 365 23.22 38.57 61.20
N ILE A 366 22.79 37.37 60.84
CA ILE A 366 22.58 36.26 61.79
C ILE A 366 23.91 35.77 62.37
N ILE A 367 24.95 35.65 61.54
CA ILE A 367 26.31 35.23 61.94
C ILE A 367 26.95 36.28 62.86
N ASP A 368 26.78 37.56 62.57
CA ASP A 368 27.31 38.68 63.35
C ASP A 368 26.56 38.92 64.67
N GLY A 369 25.58 38.07 65.02
CA GLY A 369 24.82 38.16 66.26
C GLY A 369 23.87 39.37 66.31
N THR A 370 23.60 40.00 65.17
CA THR A 370 22.62 41.09 65.10
C THR A 370 21.21 40.51 65.14
N SER A 371 20.34 41.14 65.95
CA SER A 371 18.94 40.78 66.06
C SER A 371 18.24 40.95 64.71
N SER A 372 18.19 39.88 63.91
CA SER A 372 17.44 39.85 62.66
C SER A 372 16.03 39.33 62.93
N PRO A 373 14.97 39.97 62.41
CA PRO A 373 13.63 39.41 62.50
C PRO A 373 13.65 38.01 61.86
N LEU A 374 13.25 37.00 62.63
CA LEU A 374 13.21 35.60 62.21
C LEU A 374 12.32 35.47 60.97
N ARG A 375 12.90 35.61 59.77
CA ARG A 375 12.23 35.29 58.53
C ARG A 375 12.14 33.76 58.48
N LEU A 376 10.90 33.29 58.37
CA LEU A 376 10.49 31.90 58.33
C LEU A 376 11.52 31.05 57.57
N LEU A 377 12.02 30.00 58.23
CA LEU A 377 12.73 28.89 57.62
C LEU A 377 11.95 28.46 56.37
N TYR A 378 12.50 28.71 55.19
CA TYR A 378 11.95 28.16 53.96
C TYR A 378 12.21 26.66 54.01
N ASN A 379 11.16 25.88 54.30
CA ASN A 379 11.21 24.42 54.18
C ASN A 379 11.26 24.06 52.70
N TYR A 380 12.46 24.02 52.13
CA TYR A 380 12.65 23.50 50.79
C TYR A 380 12.46 21.98 50.79
N SER A 381 11.82 21.46 49.75
CA SER A 381 11.78 20.02 49.48
C SER A 381 13.17 19.48 49.14
N THR A 382 13.39 18.17 49.32
CA THR A 382 14.62 17.49 48.87
C THR A 382 14.91 17.74 47.40
N ASP A 383 13.87 17.90 46.57
CA ASP A 383 13.99 18.23 45.16
C ASP A 383 14.55 19.64 44.92
N GLU A 384 14.08 20.63 45.68
CA GLU A 384 14.56 22.01 45.62
C GLU A 384 15.99 22.13 46.14
N HIS A 385 16.31 21.45 47.25
CA HIS A 385 17.66 21.32 47.78
C HIS A 385 18.61 20.73 46.74
N TRP A 386 18.26 19.57 46.17
CA TRP A 386 19.09 18.92 45.16
C TRP A 386 19.32 19.80 43.94
N SER A 387 18.29 20.52 43.48
CA SER A 387 18.39 21.43 42.34
C SER A 387 19.39 22.57 42.57
N LYS A 388 19.57 23.02 43.81
CA LYS A 388 20.56 24.07 44.17
C LYS A 388 22.00 23.55 44.15
N ILE A 389 22.24 22.32 44.62
CA ILE A 389 23.57 21.69 44.57
C ILE A 389 23.93 21.26 43.15
N ASN A 390 22.93 20.87 42.33
CA ASN A 390 23.14 20.43 40.96
C ASN A 390 23.77 21.50 40.03
N ASN A 391 23.85 22.75 40.48
CA ASN A 391 24.57 23.82 39.78
C ASN A 391 26.10 23.73 39.91
N PHE A 392 26.61 22.97 40.89
CA PHE A 392 28.04 22.72 41.08
C PHE A 392 28.44 21.44 40.34
N ILE A 393 29.26 21.59 39.31
CA ILE A 393 29.76 20.50 38.46
C ILE A 393 30.87 19.72 39.18
N THR A 394 31.64 20.37 40.06
CA THR A 394 32.75 19.75 40.80
C THR A 394 32.70 20.07 42.29
N ALA A 395 33.26 19.16 43.12
CA ALA A 395 33.43 19.40 44.56
C ALA A 395 34.31 20.63 44.84
N GLU A 396 35.25 20.94 43.95
CA GLU A 396 36.11 22.12 44.03
C GLU A 396 35.32 23.42 43.84
N GLN A 397 34.32 23.45 42.94
CA GLN A 397 33.42 24.59 42.81
C GLN A 397 32.61 24.82 44.10
N LEU A 398 32.20 23.75 44.78
CA LEU A 398 31.51 23.84 46.07
C LEU A 398 32.45 24.35 47.18
N HIS A 399 33.71 23.89 47.20
CA HIS A 399 34.71 24.34 48.16
C HIS A 399 35.07 25.83 47.96
N ASN A 400 35.28 26.27 46.71
CA ASN A 400 35.65 27.65 46.38
C ASN A 400 34.52 28.66 46.63
N HIS A 401 33.27 28.20 46.76
CA HIS A 401 32.12 29.03 47.11
C HIS A 401 32.12 29.51 48.59
N GLY A 402 33.20 29.24 49.35
CA GLY A 402 33.39 29.77 50.72
C GLY A 402 32.61 29.04 51.81
N VAL A 403 31.99 27.90 51.48
CA VAL A 403 31.15 27.12 52.41
C VAL A 403 31.99 26.30 53.39
N ILE A 404 33.19 25.87 53.01
CA ILE A 404 34.01 24.93 53.79
C ILE A 404 35.07 25.63 54.65
N SER A 405 35.43 26.89 54.37
CA SER A 405 36.43 27.61 55.19
C SER A 405 35.90 28.14 56.54
N PHE A 406 34.60 27.98 56.81
CA PHE A 406 33.93 28.46 58.04
C PHE A 406 33.41 27.33 58.96
N LEU A 407 33.59 26.07 58.57
CA LEU A 407 33.39 24.88 59.41
C LEU A 407 34.75 24.33 59.81
#